data_AF-A0A519KFQ3-F1
#
_entry.id   AF-A0A519KFQ3-F1
#
_cell.length_a   1.000
_cell.length_b   1.000
_cell.length_c   1.000
_cell.angle_alpha   90.00
_cell.angle_beta   90.00
_cell.angle_gamma   90.00
#
_symmetry.space_group_name_H-M   'P 1'
#
loop_
_entity.id
_entity.type
_entity.pdbx_description
1 polymer ?
#
loop_
_entity_poly.entity_id
_entity_poly.type
_entity_poly.pdbx_seq_one_letter_code
_entity_poly.pdbx_strand_id
1 'polypeptide(L)'
;LMALPTIIIATRSSLKAVPPSIREAALAMGASKTQTVFQHTLPLAMPGVMTGAIISMAHALGETAPLLLIGMVSFVPGLPHSIVEPGGAMPSLIYIWENASERAFHERTAAAILVLLAFMIVMNAAAILLRRRFERRW
;
A
#
# COMPACT_ATOMS: atom_id res chain seq x y z
N LEU A 1 -2.34 2.82 11.69
CA LEU A 1 -1.57 1.82 12.52
C LEU A 1 -1.86 0.38 12.08
N MET A 2 -2.84 0.15 11.20
CA MET A 2 -3.23 -1.21 10.77
C MET A 2 -2.45 -1.72 9.55
N ALA A 3 -1.63 -0.89 8.91
CA ALA A 3 -0.81 -1.29 7.77
C ALA A 3 0.27 -2.33 8.11
N LEU A 4 0.85 -2.25 9.32
CA LEU A 4 1.89 -3.15 9.83
C LEU A 4 1.46 -4.62 9.94
N PRO A 5 0.35 -4.97 10.60
CA PRO A 5 -0.09 -6.36 10.66
C PRO A 5 -0.41 -6.94 9.28
N THR A 6 -0.96 -6.15 8.37
CA THR A 6 -1.25 -6.58 6.99
C THR A 6 0.03 -6.93 6.22
N ILE A 7 1.06 -6.08 6.29
CA ILE A 7 2.34 -6.36 5.61
C ILE A 7 3.05 -7.57 6.22
N ILE A 8 2.98 -7.76 7.55
CA ILE A 8 3.59 -8.90 8.24
C ILE A 8 2.92 -10.22 7.82
N ILE A 9 1.59 -10.26 7.81
CA ILE A 9 0.83 -11.47 7.42
C ILE A 9 1.12 -11.83 5.97
N ALA A 10 1.09 -10.85 5.06
CA ALA A 10 1.36 -11.07 3.65
C ALA A 10 2.82 -11.49 3.38
N THR A 11 3.78 -10.90 4.10
CA THR A 11 5.19 -11.29 4.01
C THR A 11 5.40 -12.73 4.49
N ARG A 12 4.77 -13.10 5.63
CA ARG A 12 4.88 -14.44 6.21
C ARG A 12 4.22 -15.51 5.33
N SER A 13 3.06 -15.22 4.73
CA SER A 13 2.41 -16.17 3.82
C SER A 13 3.27 -16.40 2.57
N SER A 14 3.88 -15.33 2.04
CA SER A 14 4.75 -15.39 0.87
C SER A 14 6.02 -16.20 1.12
N LEU A 15 6.66 -16.03 2.28
CA LEU A 15 7.83 -16.82 2.67
C LEU A 15 7.47 -18.29 2.92
N LYS A 16 6.30 -18.59 3.48
CA LYS A 16 5.82 -19.96 3.68
C LYS A 16 5.42 -20.67 2.39
N ALA A 17 5.05 -19.92 1.36
CA ALA A 17 4.68 -20.49 0.06
C ALA A 17 5.89 -21.07 -0.70
N VAL A 18 7.13 -20.70 -0.33
CA VAL A 18 8.34 -21.25 -0.94
C VAL A 18 8.51 -22.72 -0.49
N PRO A 19 8.60 -23.68 -1.42
CA PRO A 19 8.78 -25.09 -1.08
C PRO A 19 10.03 -25.33 -0.22
N PRO A 20 9.95 -26.16 0.83
CA PRO A 20 11.10 -26.46 1.69
C PRO A 20 12.25 -27.12 0.93
N SER A 21 11.95 -27.84 -0.16
CA SER A 21 12.94 -28.47 -1.05
C SER A 21 13.98 -27.50 -1.61
N ILE A 22 13.62 -26.24 -1.85
CA ILE A 22 14.56 -25.21 -2.34
C ILE A 22 15.56 -24.82 -1.25
N ARG A 23 15.10 -24.76 0.00
CA ARG A 23 15.98 -24.46 1.15
C ARG A 23 16.90 -25.63 1.43
N GLU A 24 16.39 -26.86 1.34
CA GLU A 24 17.17 -28.08 1.50
C GLU A 24 18.21 -28.25 0.39
N ALA A 25 17.84 -27.98 -0.87
CA ALA A 25 18.78 -28.02 -2.00
C ALA A 25 19.91 -26.98 -1.84
N ALA A 26 19.59 -25.75 -1.42
CA ALA A 26 20.60 -24.73 -1.17
C ALA A 26 21.58 -25.14 -0.06
N LEU A 27 21.06 -25.71 1.04
CA LEU A 27 21.90 -26.22 2.14
C LEU A 27 22.75 -27.41 1.70
N ALA A 28 22.21 -28.33 0.90
CA ALA A 28 22.92 -29.48 0.36
C ALA A 28 24.06 -29.09 -0.60
N MET A 29 23.91 -27.95 -1.29
CA MET A 29 24.95 -27.35 -2.14
C MET A 29 26.01 -26.57 -1.34
N GLY A 30 25.95 -26.58 -0.01
CA GLY A 30 26.91 -25.90 0.86
C GLY A 30 26.60 -24.42 1.12
N ALA A 31 25.42 -23.92 0.75
CA ALA A 31 25.03 -22.55 1.09
C ALA A 31 24.78 -22.40 2.60
N SER A 32 25.20 -21.28 3.18
CA SER A 32 24.85 -20.94 4.57
C SER A 32 23.34 -20.67 4.71
N LYS A 33 22.82 -20.77 5.95
CA LYS A 33 21.42 -20.43 6.24
C LYS A 33 21.07 -19.00 5.80
N THR A 34 21.99 -18.06 5.98
CA THR A 34 21.82 -16.66 5.58
C THR A 34 21.78 -16.51 4.06
N GLN A 35 22.71 -17.16 3.33
CA GLN A 35 22.70 -17.18 1.86
C GLN A 35 21.42 -17.82 1.31
N THR A 36 20.97 -18.93 1.91
CA THR A 36 19.72 -19.60 1.51
C THR A 36 18.50 -18.68 1.63
N VAL A 37 18.46 -17.83 2.66
CA VAL A 37 17.39 -16.85 2.83
C VAL A 37 17.50 -15.74 1.79
N PHE A 38 18.64 -15.06 1.70
CA PHE A 38 18.76 -13.86 0.84
C PHE A 38 18.84 -14.16 -0.66
N GLN A 39 19.42 -15.29 -1.07
CA GLN A 39 19.67 -15.62 -2.48
C GLN A 39 18.62 -16.55 -3.08
N HIS A 40 17.94 -17.38 -2.27
CA HIS A 40 16.97 -18.33 -2.78
C HIS A 40 15.55 -18.07 -2.26
N THR A 41 15.36 -18.02 -0.94
CA THR A 41 14.02 -17.94 -0.35
C THR A 41 13.37 -16.57 -0.54
N LEU A 42 14.11 -15.50 -0.26
CA LEU A 42 13.62 -14.12 -0.35
C LEU A 42 13.27 -13.75 -1.80
N PRO A 43 14.14 -13.96 -2.81
CA PRO A 43 13.82 -13.61 -4.20
C PRO A 43 12.61 -14.38 -4.75
N LEU A 44 12.41 -15.63 -4.33
CA LEU A 44 11.22 -16.40 -4.69
C LEU A 44 9.95 -15.88 -4.03
N ALA A 45 10.05 -15.39 -2.79
CA ALA A 45 8.91 -14.83 -2.05
C ALA A 45 8.61 -13.37 -2.42
N MET A 46 9.55 -12.64 -3.05
CA MET A 46 9.42 -11.21 -3.40
C MET A 46 8.09 -10.84 -4.06
N PRO A 47 7.55 -11.59 -5.03
CA PRO A 47 6.25 -11.26 -5.63
C PRO A 47 5.10 -11.11 -4.63
N GLY A 48 5.02 -12.05 -3.69
CA GLY A 48 3.99 -12.04 -2.66
C GLY A 48 4.23 -10.96 -1.61
N VAL A 49 5.49 -10.73 -1.22
CA VAL A 49 5.88 -9.65 -0.30
C VAL A 49 5.54 -8.28 -0.90
N MET A 50 5.88 -8.05 -2.18
CA MET A 50 5.55 -6.81 -2.90
C MET A 50 4.04 -6.59 -2.98
N THR A 51 3.26 -7.64 -3.22
CA THR A 51 1.79 -7.55 -3.23
C THR A 51 1.26 -7.15 -1.85
N GLY A 52 1.78 -7.77 -0.79
CA GLY A 52 1.45 -7.41 0.59
C GLY A 52 1.78 -5.97 0.95
N ALA A 53 2.94 -5.49 0.49
CA ALA A 53 3.35 -4.11 0.67
C ALA A 53 2.45 -3.12 -0.07
N ILE A 54 2.07 -3.43 -1.33
CA ILE A 54 1.15 -2.60 -2.12
C ILE A 54 -0.23 -2.51 -1.45
N ILE A 55 -0.80 -3.65 -1.03
CA ILE A 55 -2.11 -3.68 -0.35
C ILE A 55 -2.06 -2.93 0.97
N SER A 56 -0.99 -3.14 1.76
CA SER A 56 -0.78 -2.42 3.02
C SER A 56 -0.69 -0.90 2.82
N MET A 57 0.02 -0.45 1.77
CA MET A 57 0.11 0.97 1.42
C MET A 57 -1.25 1.54 0.96
N ALA A 58 -1.97 0.81 0.11
CA ALA A 58 -3.31 1.20 -0.34
C ALA A 58 -4.28 1.33 0.85
N HIS A 59 -4.20 0.40 1.81
CA HIS A 59 -5.01 0.45 3.03
C HIS A 59 -4.59 1.63 3.92
N ALA A 60 -3.30 1.87 4.10
CA ALA A 60 -2.78 3.00 4.89
C ALA A 60 -3.26 4.35 4.34
N LEU A 61 -3.30 4.51 3.02
CA LEU A 61 -3.83 5.70 2.35
C LEU A 61 -5.35 5.83 2.52
N GLY A 62 -6.06 4.71 2.63
CA GLY A 62 -7.50 4.64 2.88
C GLY A 62 -7.92 4.82 4.34
N GLU A 63 -7.01 4.70 5.31
CA GLU A 63 -7.26 4.98 6.74
C GLU A 63 -7.34 6.50 7.02
N THR A 64 -8.20 7.21 6.28
CA THR A 64 -8.35 8.67 6.41
C THR A 64 -9.13 9.05 7.67
N ALA A 65 -10.09 8.23 8.12
CA ALA A 65 -10.93 8.54 9.28
C ALA A 65 -10.17 8.63 10.63
N PRO A 66 -9.26 7.70 10.98
CA PRO A 66 -8.44 7.85 12.20
C PRO A 66 -7.43 8.99 12.09
N LEU A 67 -6.88 9.23 10.89
CA LEU A 67 -5.96 10.34 10.62
C LEU A 67 -6.65 11.69 10.75
N LEU A 68 -7.89 11.84 10.31
CA LEU A 68 -8.69 13.05 10.53
C LEU A 68 -8.97 13.27 12.01
N LEU A 69 -9.30 12.20 12.75
CA LEU A 69 -9.55 12.27 14.20
C LEU A 69 -8.32 12.66 15.03
N ILE A 70 -7.11 12.27 14.61
CA ILE A 70 -5.85 12.54 15.34
C ILE A 70 -5.13 13.79 14.80
N GLY A 71 -5.22 14.05 13.48
CA GLY A 71 -4.41 15.03 12.75
C GLY A 71 -4.97 16.45 12.66
N MET A 72 -6.15 16.72 13.21
CA MET A 72 -6.76 18.06 13.21
C MET A 72 -6.00 19.10 14.07
N VAL A 73 -4.92 18.70 14.74
CA VAL A 73 -4.07 19.57 15.60
C VAL A 73 -2.82 20.12 14.87
N SER A 74 -2.46 19.60 13.69
CA SER A 74 -1.27 20.06 12.92
C SER A 74 -1.66 20.75 11.60
N PHE A 75 -2.65 21.63 11.65
CA PHE A 75 -3.23 22.27 10.48
C PHE A 75 -2.53 23.61 10.15
N VAL A 76 -1.95 23.74 8.96
CA VAL A 76 -1.60 25.03 8.34
C VAL A 76 -2.59 25.26 7.20
N PRO A 77 -3.45 26.29 7.25
CA PRO A 77 -4.34 26.61 6.13
C PRO A 77 -3.55 27.25 4.99
N GLY A 78 -3.59 26.67 3.79
CA GLY A 78 -3.02 27.27 2.58
C GLY A 78 -2.74 26.26 1.47
N LEU A 79 -2.90 26.69 0.20
CA LEU A 79 -2.39 25.95 -0.95
C LEU A 79 -0.85 25.98 -0.86
N PRO A 80 -0.15 24.82 -0.85
CA PRO A 80 1.30 24.83 -0.81
C PRO A 80 1.84 25.52 -2.07
N HIS A 81 2.68 26.53 -1.89
CA HIS A 81 3.29 27.28 -2.99
C HIS A 81 4.54 26.57 -3.55
N SER A 82 4.95 25.46 -2.93
CA SER A 82 6.11 24.66 -3.31
C SER A 82 5.96 23.17 -2.96
N ILE A 83 6.68 22.32 -3.70
CA ILE A 83 6.68 20.84 -3.57
C ILE A 83 7.30 20.39 -2.23
N VAL A 84 8.06 21.27 -1.57
CA VAL A 84 8.80 21.00 -0.33
C VAL A 84 8.10 21.55 0.92
N GLU A 85 6.98 22.26 0.76
CA GLU A 85 6.22 22.77 1.92
C GLU A 85 5.34 21.67 2.54
N PRO A 86 5.16 21.66 3.87
CA PRO A 86 4.22 20.77 4.53
C PRO A 86 2.77 21.11 4.12
N GLY A 87 2.28 20.47 3.06
CA GLY A 87 0.89 20.54 2.63
C GLY A 87 -0.01 19.63 3.47
N GLY A 88 -1.21 20.09 3.79
CA GLY A 88 -2.23 19.27 4.44
C GLY A 88 -2.61 18.05 3.56
N ALA A 89 -2.89 16.91 4.18
CA ALA A 89 -3.26 15.69 3.45
C ALA A 89 -4.56 15.90 2.65
N MET A 90 -4.61 15.45 1.39
CA MET A 90 -5.78 15.58 0.49
C MET A 90 -7.15 15.23 1.14
N PRO A 91 -7.27 14.19 2.00
CA PRO A 91 -8.54 13.88 2.66
C PRO A 91 -9.05 14.96 3.62
N SER A 92 -8.17 15.71 4.29
CA SER A 92 -8.59 16.80 5.20
C SER A 92 -9.08 18.03 4.44
N LEU A 93 -8.52 18.30 3.26
CA LEU A 93 -9.00 19.34 2.36
C LEU A 93 -10.43 19.03 1.87
N ILE A 94 -10.72 17.77 1.50
CA ILE A 94 -12.05 17.34 1.06
C ILE A 94 -13.10 17.52 2.18
N TYR A 95 -12.78 17.15 3.42
CA TYR A 95 -13.69 17.30 4.57
C TYR A 95 -14.04 18.77 4.88
N ILE A 96 -13.09 19.69 4.70
CA ILE A 96 -13.34 21.13 4.91
C ILE A 96 -14.12 21.72 3.73
N TRP A 97 -13.79 21.32 2.51
CA TRP A 97 -14.52 21.72 1.30
C TRP A 97 -15.98 21.24 1.31
N GLU A 98 -16.25 20.07 1.90
CA GLU A 98 -17.62 19.60 2.13
C GLU A 98 -18.36 20.42 3.20
N ASN A 99 -17.66 20.84 4.27
CA ASN A 99 -18.24 21.70 5.31
C ASN A 99 -18.40 23.17 4.89
N ALA A 100 -17.85 23.59 3.74
CA ALA A 100 -18.08 24.90 3.13
C ALA A 100 -19.38 24.88 2.30
N SER A 101 -20.47 25.36 2.90
CA SER A 101 -21.83 25.37 2.33
C SER A 101 -22.00 26.33 1.14
N GLU A 102 -21.57 25.92 -0.05
CA GLU A 102 -21.99 26.51 -1.33
C GLU A 102 -22.43 25.40 -2.32
N ARG A 103 -23.64 25.54 -2.88
CA ARG A 103 -24.32 24.54 -3.73
C ARG A 103 -23.54 24.09 -4.99
N ALA A 104 -22.48 24.79 -5.37
CA ALA A 104 -21.57 24.42 -6.46
C ALA A 104 -20.58 23.28 -6.09
N PHE A 105 -20.53 22.86 -4.82
CA PHE A 105 -19.59 21.86 -4.34
C PHE A 105 -20.06 20.41 -4.50
N HIS A 106 -21.36 20.13 -4.62
CA HIS A 106 -21.85 18.75 -4.74
C HIS A 106 -21.36 18.03 -6.01
N GLU A 107 -21.31 18.74 -7.14
CA GLU A 107 -20.80 18.18 -8.40
C GLU A 107 -19.28 17.95 -8.34
N ARG A 108 -18.54 18.84 -7.67
CA ARG A 108 -17.09 18.72 -7.48
C ARG A 108 -16.73 17.60 -6.52
N THR A 109 -17.51 17.41 -5.46
CA THR A 109 -17.36 16.31 -4.50
C THR A 109 -17.67 14.96 -5.15
N ALA A 110 -18.73 14.88 -5.98
CA ALA A 110 -19.04 13.68 -6.75
C ALA A 110 -17.92 13.34 -7.76
N ALA A 111 -17.36 14.35 -8.43
CA ALA A 111 -16.21 14.16 -9.32
C ALA A 111 -14.96 13.68 -8.56
N ALA A 112 -14.67 14.24 -7.38
CA ALA A 112 -13.55 13.82 -6.54
C ALA A 112 -13.70 12.36 -6.08
N ILE A 113 -14.90 11.94 -5.68
CA ILE A 113 -15.20 10.55 -5.30
C ILE A 113 -15.01 9.60 -6.50
N LEU A 114 -15.48 9.98 -7.69
CA LEU A 114 -15.34 9.17 -8.90
C LEU A 114 -13.87 9.00 -9.33
N VAL A 115 -13.07 10.07 -9.24
CA VAL A 115 -11.63 10.01 -9.51
C VAL A 115 -10.92 9.11 -8.50
N LEU A 116 -11.28 9.21 -7.22
CA LEU A 116 -10.69 8.39 -6.16
C LEU A 116 -11.06 6.91 -6.33
N LEU A 117 -12.30 6.62 -6.70
CA LEU A 117 -12.77 5.27 -7.07
C LEU A 117 -12.04 4.72 -8.29
N ALA A 118 -11.92 5.51 -9.36
CA ALA A 118 -11.22 5.11 -10.57
C ALA A 118 -9.74 4.81 -10.29
N PHE A 119 -9.07 5.67 -9.52
CA PHE A 119 -7.70 5.45 -9.08
C PHE A 119 -7.56 4.18 -8.24
N MET A 120 -8.49 3.95 -7.30
CA MET A 120 -8.47 2.76 -6.46
C MET A 120 -8.70 1.48 -7.27
N ILE A 121 -9.59 1.50 -8.26
CA ILE A 121 -9.81 0.37 -9.18
C ILE A 121 -8.56 0.10 -10.02
N VAL A 122 -7.95 1.13 -10.61
CA VAL A 122 -6.74 1.00 -11.42
C VAL A 122 -5.58 0.45 -10.60
N MET A 123 -5.39 0.96 -9.38
CA MET A 123 -4.34 0.48 -8.48
C MET A 123 -4.56 -0.99 -8.08
N ASN A 124 -5.78 -1.37 -7.72
CA ASN A 124 -6.10 -2.76 -7.39
C ASN A 124 -5.94 -3.69 -8.61
N ALA A 125 -6.37 -3.26 -9.79
CA ALA A 125 -6.18 -4.01 -11.02
C ALA A 125 -4.70 -4.18 -11.37
N ALA A 126 -3.89 -3.12 -11.22
CA ALA A 126 -2.44 -3.19 -11.40
C ALA A 126 -1.78 -4.16 -10.41
N ALA A 127 -2.21 -4.17 -9.14
CA ALA A 127 -1.72 -5.11 -8.14
C ALA A 127 -2.04 -6.58 -8.53
N ILE A 128 -3.25 -6.84 -9.04
CA ILE A 128 -3.65 -8.17 -9.51
C ILE A 128 -2.85 -8.60 -10.75
N LEU A 129 -2.65 -7.69 -11.72
CA LEU A 129 -1.87 -7.97 -12.93
C LEU A 129 -0.40 -8.26 -12.60
N LEU A 130 0.20 -7.47 -11.70
CA LEU A 130 1.56 -7.68 -11.25
C LEU A 130 1.70 -9.04 -10.54
N ARG A 131 0.74 -9.39 -9.68
CA ARG A 131 0.68 -10.73 -9.07
C ARG A 131 0.65 -11.84 -10.11
N ARG A 132 -0.23 -11.74 -11.12
CA ARG A 132 -0.32 -12.76 -12.19
C ARG A 132 0.97 -12.89 -12.99
N ARG A 133 1.71 -11.80 -13.19
CA ARG A 133 2.97 -11.81 -13.95
C ARG A 133 4.13 -12.46 -13.19
N PHE A 134 4.09 -12.42 -11.86
CA PHE A 134 5.13 -13.00 -11.01
C PHE A 134 4.73 -14.32 -10.33
N GLU A 135 3.48 -14.77 -10.48
CA GLU A 135 3.05 -16.14 -10.18
C GLU A 135 3.77 -17.12 -11.12
N ARG A 136 5.01 -17.49 -10.79
CA ARG A 136 5.60 -18.73 -11.31
C ARG A 136 4.89 -19.87 -10.61
N ARG A 137 4.04 -20.56 -11.37
CA ARG A 137 3.44 -21.83 -10.96
C ARG A 137 4.59 -22.81 -10.72
N TRP A 138 4.70 -23.27 -9.48
CA TRP A 138 5.48 -24.43 -9.09
C TRP A 138 4.52 -25.60 -8.93
#